data_AF-A0A8S8YP72-F1
#
_entry.id   AF-A0A8S8YP72-F1
#
_cell.length_a   1.000
_cell.length_b   1.000
_cell.length_c   1.000
_cell.angle_alpha   90.00
_cell.angle_beta   90.00
_cell.angle_gamma   90.00
#
_symmetry.space_group_name_H-M   'P 1'
#
loop_
_entity.id
_entity.type
_entity.pdbx_description
1 polymer ?
#
loop_
_entity_poly.entity_id
_entity_poly.type
_entity_poly.pdbx_seq_one_letter_code
_entity_poly.pdbx_strand_id
1 'polypeptide(L)'
;MDPTTLMILIAAGLVVLMILFWIMGTYNRMVDLRNEVENQYQNLETQVGVKDQKVALVEQTDLAQLGLESEIYDKIVEARKLFAQAKNSGNRSALSKASGMMDSVLPSALAFAESNPQLTSHNVLVAGPLKKAYTRFQRWPVKSKSTTNLRRTTTPSRKCSRL
;
A
#
# COMPACT_ATOMS: atom_id res chain seq x y z
N MET A 1 -21.06 -39.66 52.98
CA MET A 1 -19.85 -39.05 52.41
C MET A 1 -19.30 -38.12 53.45
N ASP A 2 -18.09 -38.38 53.93
CA ASP A 2 -17.51 -37.56 54.99
C ASP A 2 -17.14 -36.18 54.44
N PRO A 3 -17.31 -35.10 55.22
CA PRO A 3 -17.06 -33.72 54.76
C PRO A 3 -15.64 -33.53 54.22
N THR A 4 -14.68 -34.32 54.70
CA THR A 4 -13.29 -34.36 54.22
C THR A 4 -13.17 -34.85 52.78
N THR A 5 -13.92 -35.89 52.40
CA THR A 5 -13.92 -36.44 51.02
C THR A 5 -14.50 -35.47 50.01
N LEU A 6 -15.53 -34.70 50.40
CA LEU A 6 -16.12 -33.65 49.56
C LEU A 6 -15.12 -32.51 49.29
N MET A 7 -14.39 -32.07 50.31
CA MET A 7 -13.37 -31.01 50.16
C MET A 7 -12.24 -31.41 49.21
N ILE A 8 -11.78 -32.67 49.26
CA ILE A 8 -10.73 -33.19 48.37
C ILE A 8 -11.22 -33.22 46.92
N LEU A 9 -12.46 -33.66 46.66
CA LEU A 9 -13.03 -33.69 45.32
C LEU A 9 -13.20 -32.30 44.72
N ILE A 10 -13.63 -31.31 45.52
CA ILE A 10 -13.76 -29.92 45.08
C ILE A 10 -12.39 -29.34 44.73
N ALA A 11 -11.38 -29.58 45.58
CA ALA A 11 -10.00 -29.13 45.32
C ALA A 11 -9.43 -29.77 44.06
N ALA A 12 -9.63 -31.08 43.87
CA ALA A 12 -9.20 -31.78 42.66
C ALA A 12 -9.90 -31.23 41.40
N GLY A 13 -11.21 -30.96 41.48
CA GLY A 13 -11.97 -30.34 40.40
C GLY A 13 -11.43 -28.98 40.00
N LEU A 14 -11.11 -28.12 40.97
CA LEU A 14 -10.49 -26.80 40.73
C LEU A 14 -9.14 -26.90 40.05
N VAL A 15 -8.28 -27.84 40.47
CA VAL A 15 -6.95 -28.04 39.87
C VAL A 15 -7.07 -28.46 38.41
N VAL A 16 -7.98 -29.39 38.08
CA VAL A 16 -8.22 -29.82 36.70
C VAL A 16 -8.72 -28.65 35.85
N LEU A 17 -9.61 -27.83 36.39
CA LEU A 17 -10.17 -26.67 35.70
C LEU A 17 -9.10 -25.61 35.40
N MET A 18 -8.17 -25.38 36.32
CA MET A 18 -7.02 -24.49 36.14
C MET A 18 -6.10 -24.95 35.01
N ILE A 19 -5.82 -26.25 34.94
CA ILE A 19 -4.98 -26.85 33.89
C ILE A 19 -5.64 -26.69 32.52
N LEU A 20 -6.95 -26.92 32.42
CA LEU A 20 -7.68 -26.75 31.17
C LEU A 20 -7.64 -25.31 30.66
N PHE A 21 -7.83 -24.33 31.54
CA PHE A 21 -7.71 -22.91 31.20
C PHE A 21 -6.31 -22.52 30.72
N TRP A 22 -5.26 -23.06 31.35
CA TRP A 22 -3.89 -22.80 30.94
C TRP A 22 -3.61 -23.35 29.53
N ILE A 23 -4.03 -24.59 29.24
CA ILE A 23 -3.84 -25.19 27.91
C ILE A 23 -4.55 -24.35 26.84
N MET A 24 -5.80 -23.95 27.07
CA MET A 24 -6.53 -23.09 26.14
C MET A 24 -5.85 -21.73 25.93
N GLY A 25 -5.41 -21.07 27.02
CA GLY A 25 -4.72 -19.79 26.92
C GLY A 25 -3.40 -19.87 26.14
N THR A 26 -2.65 -20.96 26.32
CA THR A 26 -1.39 -21.19 25.60
C THR A 26 -1.62 -21.42 24.11
N TYR A 27 -2.65 -22.20 23.76
CA TYR A 27 -3.00 -22.47 22.37
C TYR A 27 -3.42 -21.19 21.64
N ASN A 28 -4.27 -20.37 22.25
CA ASN A 28 -4.72 -19.10 21.66
C ASN A 28 -3.53 -18.17 21.36
N ARG A 29 -2.58 -18.05 22.30
CA ARG A 29 -1.39 -17.22 22.11
C ARG A 29 -0.52 -17.68 20.93
N MET A 30 -0.42 -18.99 20.69
CA MET A 30 0.31 -19.52 19.53
C MET A 30 -0.38 -19.18 18.21
N VAL A 31 -1.71 -19.17 18.18
CA VAL A 31 -2.48 -18.78 16.99
C VAL A 31 -2.34 -17.27 16.75
N ASP A 32 -2.43 -16.45 17.78
CA ASP A 32 -2.26 -15.00 17.69
C ASP A 32 -0.88 -14.62 17.13
N LEU A 33 0.19 -15.24 17.64
CA LEU A 33 1.56 -15.03 17.14
C LEU A 33 1.69 -15.40 15.65
N ARG A 34 1.03 -16.47 15.19
CA ARG A 34 1.03 -16.85 13.77
C ARG A 34 0.31 -15.80 12.92
N ASN A 35 -0.83 -15.31 13.39
CA ASN A 35 -1.59 -14.27 12.69
C ASN A 35 -0.82 -12.95 12.63
N GLU A 36 -0.11 -12.57 13.71
CA GLU A 36 0.70 -11.36 13.73
C GLU A 36 1.85 -11.42 12.71
N VAL A 37 2.53 -12.57 12.60
CA VAL A 37 3.56 -12.78 11.59
C VAL A 37 2.98 -12.63 10.17
N GLU A 38 1.82 -13.23 9.90
CA GLU A 38 1.16 -13.12 8.59
C GLU A 38 0.76 -11.66 8.28
N ASN A 39 0.21 -10.95 9.27
CA ASN A 39 -0.14 -9.53 9.14
C ASN A 39 1.11 -8.66 8.86
N GLN A 40 2.22 -8.92 9.55
CA GLN A 40 3.49 -8.25 9.29
C GLN A 40 4.00 -8.51 7.87
N TYR A 41 3.81 -9.72 7.33
CA TYR A 41 4.15 -10.03 5.95
C TYR A 41 3.28 -9.28 4.94
N GLN A 42 1.97 -9.22 5.13
CA GLN A 42 1.07 -8.45 4.27
C GLN A 42 1.46 -6.96 4.26
N ASN A 43 1.85 -6.42 5.40
CA ASN A 43 2.37 -5.06 5.51
C ASN A 43 3.71 -4.88 4.78
N LEU A 44 4.58 -5.89 4.74
CA LEU A 44 5.85 -5.83 4.02
C LEU A 44 5.64 -5.89 2.49
N GLU A 45 4.73 -6.76 2.03
CA GLU A 45 4.40 -6.93 0.62
C GLU A 45 3.76 -5.69 0.01
N THR A 46 2.85 -5.02 0.73
CA THR A 46 2.26 -3.76 0.29
C THR A 46 3.30 -2.66 0.13
N GLN A 47 4.26 -2.56 1.06
CA GLN A 47 5.34 -1.59 0.98
C GLN A 47 6.28 -1.83 -0.21
N VAL A 48 6.63 -3.10 -0.47
CA VAL A 48 7.40 -3.51 -1.67
C VAL A 48 6.62 -3.18 -2.95
N GLY A 49 5.32 -3.45 -2.97
CA GLY A 49 4.45 -3.14 -4.13
C GLY A 49 4.37 -1.64 -4.43
N VAL A 50 4.29 -0.79 -3.41
CA VAL A 50 4.29 0.68 -3.58
C VAL A 50 5.64 1.18 -4.12
N LYS A 51 6.77 0.61 -3.67
CA LYS A 51 8.09 0.94 -4.22
C LYS A 51 8.18 0.57 -5.71
N ASP A 52 7.73 -0.64 -6.06
CA ASP A 52 7.74 -1.16 -7.44
C ASP A 52 6.89 -0.30 -8.40
N GLN A 53 5.68 0.09 -7.96
CA GLN A 53 4.79 0.94 -8.74
C GLN A 53 5.39 2.33 -9.00
N LYS A 54 6.08 2.92 -8.02
CA LYS A 54 6.72 4.23 -8.17
C LYS A 54 7.88 4.19 -9.16
N VAL A 55 8.74 3.18 -9.08
CA VAL A 55 9.86 3.00 -10.03
C VAL A 55 9.33 2.80 -11.46
N ALA A 56 8.29 1.98 -11.64
CA ALA A 56 7.68 1.78 -12.96
C ALA A 56 7.00 3.03 -13.53
N LEU A 57 6.43 3.88 -12.67
CA LEU A 57 5.85 5.16 -13.09
C LEU A 57 6.93 6.14 -13.56
N VAL A 58 8.03 6.25 -12.82
CA VAL A 58 9.17 7.12 -13.17
C VAL A 58 9.81 6.67 -14.49
N GLU A 59 9.99 5.37 -14.72
CA GLU A 59 10.54 4.83 -15.97
C GLU A 59 9.73 5.27 -17.22
N GLN A 60 8.40 5.22 -17.14
CA GLN A 60 7.53 5.61 -18.25
C GLN A 60 7.48 7.13 -18.48
N THR A 61 7.80 7.94 -17.47
CA THR A 61 7.72 9.41 -17.56
C THR A 61 9.06 10.10 -17.78
N ASP A 62 10.17 9.51 -17.33
CA ASP A 62 11.47 10.18 -17.29
C ASP A 62 12.47 9.68 -18.34
N LEU A 63 12.39 8.41 -18.79
CA LEU A 63 13.37 7.90 -19.77
C LEU A 63 13.27 8.53 -21.15
N ALA A 64 12.09 9.05 -21.51
CA ALA A 64 11.91 9.80 -22.75
C ALA A 64 12.36 11.26 -22.64
N GLN A 65 12.52 11.78 -21.41
CA GLN A 65 12.74 13.21 -21.14
C GLN A 65 14.16 13.50 -20.62
N LEU A 66 14.83 12.50 -20.03
CA LEU A 66 16.14 12.58 -19.43
C LEU A 66 17.16 11.85 -20.29
N GLY A 67 18.09 12.58 -20.90
CA GLY A 67 19.36 12.00 -21.34
C GLY A 67 20.17 11.58 -20.11
N LEU A 68 19.76 10.51 -19.44
CA LEU A 68 20.48 9.92 -18.32
C LEU A 68 21.85 9.49 -18.81
N GLU A 69 22.91 9.80 -18.07
CA GLU A 69 24.22 9.21 -18.34
C GLU A 69 24.07 7.68 -18.28
N SER A 70 24.50 7.00 -19.35
CA SER A 70 24.21 5.58 -19.59
C SER A 70 24.58 4.68 -18.39
N GLU A 71 25.62 5.06 -17.65
CA GLU A 71 26.10 4.32 -16.49
C GLU A 71 25.11 4.31 -15.30
N ILE A 72 24.39 5.41 -15.05
CA ILE A 72 23.38 5.46 -13.97
C ILE A 72 22.13 4.71 -14.39
N TYR A 73 21.76 4.82 -15.66
CA TYR A 73 20.63 4.09 -16.24
C TYR A 73 20.83 2.58 -16.14
N ASP A 74 21.99 2.08 -16.55
CA ASP A 74 22.32 0.65 -16.50
C ASP A 74 22.26 0.11 -15.07
N LYS A 75 22.76 0.87 -14.09
CA LYS A 75 22.67 0.51 -12.65
C LYS A 75 21.23 0.42 -12.16
N ILE A 76 20.34 1.32 -12.59
CA ILE A 76 18.91 1.30 -12.21
C ILE A 76 18.19 0.12 -12.88
N VAL A 77 18.45 -0.13 -14.16
CA VAL A 77 17.85 -1.23 -14.93
C VAL A 77 18.30 -2.58 -14.36
N GLU A 78 19.58 -2.73 -14.02
CA GLU A 78 20.13 -3.93 -13.39
C GLU A 78 19.53 -4.16 -12.00
N ALA A 79 19.47 -3.12 -11.16
CA ALA A 79 18.84 -3.19 -9.85
C ALA A 79 17.36 -3.61 -9.95
N ARG A 80 16.62 -3.11 -10.95
CA ARG A 80 15.24 -3.52 -11.22
C ARG A 80 15.14 -4.96 -11.69
N LYS A 81 16.04 -5.42 -12.56
CA LYS A 81 16.05 -6.80 -13.05
C LYS A 81 16.29 -7.79 -11.90
N LEU A 82 17.21 -7.47 -11.00
CA LEU A 82 17.48 -8.26 -9.79
C LEU A 82 16.28 -8.26 -8.85
N PHE A 83 15.61 -7.11 -8.67
CA PHE A 83 14.40 -7.00 -7.86
C PHE A 83 13.22 -7.79 -8.44
N ALA A 84 12.99 -7.72 -9.75
CA ALA A 84 11.95 -8.48 -10.44
C ALA A 84 12.21 -9.99 -10.39
N GLN A 85 13.48 -10.41 -10.53
CA GLN A 85 13.87 -11.81 -10.34
C GLN A 85 13.65 -12.28 -8.90
N ALA A 86 14.03 -11.48 -7.91
CA ALA A 86 13.81 -11.79 -6.50
C ALA A 86 12.32 -11.92 -6.17
N LYS A 87 11.49 -11.02 -6.70
CA LYS A 87 10.01 -11.06 -6.57
C LYS A 87 9.42 -12.33 -7.17
N ASN A 88 9.86 -12.75 -8.36
CA ASN A 88 9.40 -13.99 -9.00
C ASN A 88 9.87 -15.26 -8.29
N SER A 89 11.05 -15.22 -7.64
CA SER A 89 11.60 -16.37 -6.93
C SER A 89 10.87 -16.71 -5.61
N GLY A 90 10.04 -15.80 -5.08
CA GLY A 90 9.37 -15.96 -3.78
C GLY A 90 10.31 -16.05 -2.57
N ASN A 91 11.63 -15.88 -2.79
CA ASN A 91 12.62 -16.06 -1.76
C ASN A 91 12.83 -14.74 -0.98
N ARG A 92 12.27 -14.67 0.23
CA ARG A 92 12.30 -13.48 1.11
C ARG A 92 13.71 -12.93 1.34
N SER A 93 14.72 -13.82 1.43
CA SER A 93 16.12 -13.42 1.60
C SER A 93 16.68 -12.73 0.35
N ALA A 94 16.31 -13.22 -0.84
CA ALA A 94 16.71 -12.61 -2.10
C ALA A 94 16.05 -11.24 -2.30
N LEU A 95 14.79 -11.11 -1.87
CA LEU A 95 14.04 -9.86 -1.97
C LEU A 95 14.64 -8.77 -1.06
N SER A 96 15.02 -9.12 0.17
CA SER A 96 15.73 -8.21 1.09
C SER A 96 17.08 -7.75 0.53
N LYS A 97 17.87 -8.66 -0.07
CA LYS A 97 19.15 -8.30 -0.72
C LYS A 97 18.95 -7.39 -1.92
N ALA A 98 17.96 -7.67 -2.76
CA ALA A 98 17.64 -6.84 -3.92
C ALA A 98 17.13 -5.44 -3.52
N SER A 99 16.35 -5.35 -2.44
CA SER A 99 15.97 -4.06 -1.85
C SER A 99 17.19 -3.27 -1.35
N GLY A 100 18.15 -3.93 -0.68
CA GLY A 100 19.38 -3.28 -0.24
C GLY A 100 20.23 -2.74 -1.39
N MET A 101 20.27 -3.43 -2.54
CA MET A 101 20.92 -2.91 -3.74
C MET A 101 20.19 -1.70 -4.32
N MET A 102 18.86 -1.71 -4.39
CA MET A 102 18.09 -0.52 -4.80
C MET A 102 18.33 0.67 -3.86
N ASP A 103 18.40 0.44 -2.55
CA ASP A 103 18.68 1.47 -1.55
C ASP A 103 20.08 2.08 -1.72
N SER A 104 21.04 1.37 -2.33
CA SER A 104 22.36 1.91 -2.66
C SER A 104 22.39 2.81 -3.91
N VAL A 105 21.45 2.62 -4.84
CA VAL A 105 21.34 3.40 -6.09
C VAL A 105 20.46 4.64 -5.91
N LEU A 106 19.50 4.59 -4.97
CA LEU A 106 18.59 5.68 -4.66
C LEU A 106 19.28 7.02 -4.34
N PRO A 107 20.37 7.10 -3.54
CA PRO A 107 21.06 8.37 -3.26
C PRO A 107 21.65 9.02 -4.52
N SER A 108 22.22 8.22 -5.42
CA SER A 108 22.77 8.72 -6.69
C SER A 108 21.67 9.21 -7.63
N ALA A 109 20.54 8.48 -7.68
CA ALA A 109 19.37 8.92 -8.44
C ALA A 109 18.74 10.20 -7.86
N LEU A 110 18.71 10.35 -6.54
CA LEU A 110 18.17 11.53 -5.86
C LEU A 110 19.06 12.76 -6.04
N ALA A 111 20.39 12.59 -5.96
CA ALA A 111 21.34 13.67 -6.24
C ALA A 111 21.22 14.20 -7.68
N PHE A 112 20.98 13.31 -8.65
CA PHE A 112 20.71 13.70 -10.04
C PHE A 112 19.34 14.36 -10.22
N ALA A 113 18.33 13.94 -9.45
CA ALA A 113 17.01 14.57 -9.45
C ALA A 113 17.05 15.99 -8.85
N GLU A 114 17.85 16.19 -7.80
CA GLU A 114 18.09 17.51 -7.20
C GLU A 114 18.84 18.44 -8.15
N SER A 115 19.79 17.94 -8.94
CA SER A 115 20.49 18.73 -9.95
C SER A 115 19.63 19.08 -11.18
N ASN A 116 18.46 18.44 -11.34
CA ASN A 116 17.58 18.60 -12.51
C ASN A 116 16.11 18.87 -12.12
N PRO A 117 15.81 20.04 -11.52
CA PRO A 117 14.48 20.37 -11.00
C PRO A 117 13.38 20.45 -12.06
N GLN A 118 13.72 20.58 -13.34
CA GLN A 118 12.74 20.64 -14.44
C GLN A 118 12.05 19.29 -14.72
N LEU A 119 12.48 18.20 -14.10
CA LEU A 119 12.03 16.85 -14.44
C LEU A 119 11.17 16.19 -13.34
N THR A 120 11.39 16.53 -12.07
CA THR A 120 10.86 15.69 -10.97
C THR A 120 9.50 16.10 -10.41
N SER A 121 9.05 17.35 -10.50
CA SER A 121 8.01 17.81 -9.54
C SER A 121 6.71 18.36 -10.14
N HIS A 122 6.73 19.09 -11.26
CA HIS A 122 5.49 19.73 -11.72
C HIS A 122 4.61 18.80 -12.59
N ASN A 123 5.20 18.09 -13.55
CA ASN A 123 4.42 17.32 -14.52
C ASN A 123 3.96 15.94 -14.01
N VAL A 124 4.72 15.27 -13.15
CA VAL A 124 4.39 13.89 -12.72
C VAL A 124 3.51 13.87 -11.47
N LEU A 125 3.81 14.69 -10.46
CA LEU A 125 3.08 14.69 -9.18
C LEU A 125 1.77 15.48 -9.23
N VAL A 126 1.73 16.62 -9.94
CA VAL A 126 0.51 17.44 -10.09
C VAL A 126 -0.22 17.12 -11.39
N ALA A 127 0.47 17.12 -12.53
CA ALA A 127 -0.20 16.90 -13.82
C ALA A 127 -0.49 15.43 -14.13
N GLY A 128 0.21 14.47 -13.52
CA GLY A 128 -0.03 13.03 -13.69
C GLY A 128 -1.41 12.57 -13.19
N PRO A 129 -1.78 12.83 -11.92
CA PRO A 129 -3.12 12.55 -11.40
C PRO A 129 -4.20 13.26 -12.22
N LEU A 130 -3.96 14.51 -12.62
CA LEU A 130 -4.89 15.30 -13.41
C LEU A 130 -5.08 14.74 -14.83
N LYS A 131 -4.01 14.31 -15.52
CA LYS A 131 -4.10 13.68 -16.86
C LYS A 131 -4.85 12.36 -16.81
N LYS A 132 -4.61 11.51 -15.80
CA LYS A 132 -5.35 10.25 -15.62
C LYS A 132 -6.82 10.48 -15.27
N ALA A 133 -7.11 11.45 -14.40
CA ALA A 133 -8.48 11.82 -14.05
C ALA A 133 -9.24 12.36 -15.27
N TYR A 134 -8.61 13.25 -16.05
CA TYR A 134 -9.17 13.83 -17.27
C TYR A 134 -9.45 12.77 -18.34
N THR A 135 -8.49 11.89 -18.65
CA THR A 135 -8.68 10.82 -19.65
C THR A 135 -9.75 9.80 -19.23
N ARG A 136 -9.87 9.49 -17.94
CA ARG A 136 -10.95 8.66 -17.41
C ARG A 136 -12.32 9.34 -17.51
N PHE A 137 -12.38 10.65 -17.24
CA PHE A 137 -13.59 11.44 -17.36
C PHE A 137 -14.08 11.52 -18.83
N GLN A 138 -13.16 11.66 -19.78
CA GLN A 138 -13.49 11.69 -21.20
C GLN A 138 -13.91 10.33 -21.77
N ARG A 139 -13.40 9.22 -21.21
CA ARG A 139 -13.82 7.84 -21.53
C ARG A 139 -15.16 7.48 -20.89
N TRP A 140 -15.63 8.24 -19.90
CA TRP A 140 -16.84 7.90 -19.16
C TRP A 140 -18.04 7.91 -20.11
N PRO A 141 -18.78 6.78 -20.26
CA PRO A 141 -19.98 6.78 -21.07
C PRO A 141 -21.02 7.66 -20.36
N VAL A 142 -21.26 8.85 -20.91
CA VAL A 142 -22.37 9.70 -20.48
C VAL A 142 -23.66 9.02 -20.91
N LYS A 143 -24.19 8.11 -20.08
CA LYS A 143 -25.61 7.78 -20.13
C LYS A 143 -26.35 8.99 -19.57
N SER A 144 -26.69 9.92 -20.45
CA SER A 144 -27.69 10.94 -20.15
C SER A 144 -29.01 10.21 -19.89
N LYS A 145 -29.34 10.00 -18.62
CA LYS A 145 -30.73 9.73 -18.26
C LYS A 145 -31.46 11.06 -18.40
N SER A 146 -32.07 11.27 -19.56
CA SER A 146 -33.14 12.24 -19.68
C SER A 146 -34.27 11.85 -18.72
N THR A 147 -34.97 12.88 -18.24
CA THR A 147 -36.24 12.83 -17.51
C THR A 147 -36.13 12.52 -16.01
N THR A 148 -35.87 13.56 -15.22
CA THR A 148 -36.63 13.75 -13.99
C THR A 148 -37.02 15.22 -13.90
N ASN A 149 -38.32 15.45 -13.95
CA ASN A 149 -38.95 16.75 -13.89
C ASN A 149 -38.58 17.45 -12.57
N LEU A 150 -37.49 18.21 -12.57
CA LEU A 150 -37.34 19.34 -11.66
C LEU A 150 -38.31 20.42 -12.14
N ARG A 151 -39.54 20.27 -11.64
CA ARG A 151 -40.56 21.30 -11.58
C ARG A 151 -39.86 22.59 -11.14
N ARG A 152 -39.69 23.53 -12.08
CA ARG A 152 -39.30 24.91 -11.79
C ARG A 152 -40.38 25.48 -10.88
N THR A 153 -40.21 25.33 -9.56
CA THR A 153 -40.87 26.21 -8.62
C THR A 153 -40.17 27.55 -8.78
N THR A 154 -40.82 28.39 -9.57
CA THR A 154 -40.68 29.84 -9.64
C THR A 154 -40.15 30.42 -8.32
N THR A 155 -38.84 30.67 -8.24
CA THR A 155 -38.34 31.73 -7.37
C THR A 155 -38.63 33.03 -8.09
N PRO A 156 -39.49 33.92 -7.58
CA PRO A 156 -39.71 35.19 -8.22
C PRO A 156 -38.42 35.99 -8.13
N SER A 157 -37.89 36.33 -9.30
CA SER A 157 -36.89 37.37 -9.52
C SER A 157 -37.30 38.62 -8.72
N ARG A 158 -36.65 38.85 -7.57
CA ARG A 158 -36.58 40.20 -7.03
C ARG A 158 -35.74 41.01 -8.01
N LYS A 159 -36.45 41.79 -8.82
CA LYS A 159 -35.91 42.93 -9.54
C LYS A 159 -35.16 43.80 -8.52
N CYS A 160 -33.84 43.77 -8.53
CA CYS A 160 -33.05 44.90 -8.05
C CYS A 160 -33.01 45.93 -9.19
N SER A 161 -34.10 46.70 -9.28
CA SER A 161 -34.15 47.97 -10.00
C SER A 161 -33.84 49.09 -9.00
N ARG A 162 -32.79 49.88 -9.32
CA ARG A 162 -32.43 51.20 -8.76
C ARG A 162 -32.12 51.29 -7.27
N LEU A 163 -30.86 51.62 -6.96
CA LEU A 163 -30.42 52.96 -6.56
C LEU A 163 -28.92 53.09 -6.83
#